data_AF-A0A949L3R2-F1
#
_entry.id   AF-A0A949L3R2-F1
#
_cell.length_a   1.000
_cell.length_b   1.000
_cell.length_c   1.000
_cell.angle_alpha   90.00
_cell.angle_beta   90.00
_cell.angle_gamma   90.00
#
_symmetry.space_group_name_H-M   'P 1'
#
loop_
_entity.id
_entity.type
_entity.pdbx_description
1 polymer ?
#
loop_
_entity_poly.entity_id
_entity_poly.type
_entity_poly.pdbx_seq_one_letter_code
_entity_poly.pdbx_strand_id
1 'polypeptide(L)'
;MNYAREISYGFYRRYVDTEYDRASDIFYRINKYDYRYQDNPFNINDIYNRNKHREFIADHKGELEMLIMYYWLFEDVHDQDYWPEYVNLCIENQRVKLAKKKRILQPVLVKGLSYPSDIHSNIKYIETANGLLKEDPGQDYVLSIVYEKSNDEVWKDKDTLDNLIKNLHLSFKKYGAPRLLEFLSPFSMSSSKEKFFERYQLFEKSMRRYNRMKIAVINGYTKKNNDKNFLFSTVEDIVCLRNTCKELKLQLKLSVDFSDRNSRNKLKKNMNDMINTFAGMRNFIIGIHINEIDTWGISSHVYSNDKRDEYVNSMDYPKMSTFMAGLSTILQDSRTRFFIPNTVKDSQKLEILIDTLYRTGCCFESEALQNEE
;
A
#
# COMPACT_ATOMS: atom_id res chain seq x y z
N MET A 1 -8.84 14.42 -15.19
CA MET A 1 -7.81 15.48 -15.08
C MET A 1 -8.09 16.66 -16.01
N ASN A 2 -8.29 16.47 -17.33
CA ASN A 2 -8.48 17.60 -18.26
C ASN A 2 -9.62 18.57 -17.92
N TYR A 3 -10.72 18.10 -17.33
CA TYR A 3 -11.90 18.94 -17.05
C TYR A 3 -11.63 20.14 -16.12
N ALA A 4 -10.99 19.92 -14.97
CA ALA A 4 -10.70 21.00 -14.02
C ALA A 4 -9.65 21.98 -14.58
N ARG A 5 -8.67 21.46 -15.31
CA ARG A 5 -7.66 22.27 -16.00
C ARG A 5 -8.29 23.18 -17.07
N GLU A 6 -9.24 22.67 -17.86
CA GLU A 6 -9.95 23.46 -18.86
C GLU A 6 -10.76 24.61 -18.24
N ILE A 7 -11.39 24.38 -17.08
CA ILE A 7 -12.09 25.42 -16.33
C ILE A 7 -11.10 26.49 -15.88
N SER A 8 -10.01 26.07 -15.24
CA SER A 8 -8.96 26.97 -14.73
C SER A 8 -8.39 27.84 -15.85
N TYR A 9 -8.02 27.21 -16.97
CA TYR A 9 -7.52 27.90 -18.16
C TYR A 9 -8.56 28.88 -18.76
N GLY A 10 -9.86 28.56 -18.66
CA GLY A 10 -10.94 29.47 -19.04
C GLY A 10 -10.95 30.76 -18.21
N PHE A 11 -10.66 30.67 -16.91
CA PHE A 11 -10.48 31.84 -16.05
C PHE A 11 -9.19 32.59 -16.38
N TYR A 12 -8.09 31.85 -16.64
CA TYR A 12 -6.81 32.45 -17.03
C TYR A 12 -6.99 33.37 -18.24
N ARG A 13 -7.62 32.86 -19.30
CA ARG A 13 -7.88 33.63 -20.52
C ARG A 13 -8.77 34.86 -20.31
N ARG A 14 -9.60 34.88 -19.27
CA ARG A 14 -10.55 35.96 -19.01
C ARG A 14 -9.97 37.05 -18.14
N TYR A 15 -9.07 36.70 -17.22
CA TYR A 15 -8.65 37.59 -16.14
C TYR A 15 -7.14 37.81 -16.06
N VAL A 16 -6.34 37.08 -16.82
CA VAL A 16 -4.89 37.29 -16.87
C VAL A 16 -4.54 38.04 -18.16
N ASP A 17 -3.99 39.23 -17.99
CA ASP A 17 -3.47 40.03 -19.09
C ASP A 17 -1.96 39.82 -19.24
N THR A 18 -1.45 40.00 -20.45
CA THR A 18 -0.01 39.97 -20.71
C THR A 18 0.44 41.35 -21.16
N GLU A 19 1.26 42.01 -20.38
CA GLU A 19 1.90 43.28 -20.73
C GLU A 19 3.35 43.02 -21.12
N TYR A 20 3.79 43.62 -22.22
CA TYR A 20 5.15 43.49 -22.71
C TYR A 20 5.91 44.78 -22.48
N ASP A 21 6.95 44.73 -21.66
CA ASP A 21 7.88 45.83 -21.48
C ASP A 21 9.02 45.70 -22.49
N ARG A 22 9.03 46.64 -23.44
CA ARG A 22 10.03 46.73 -24.50
C ARG A 22 11.42 47.10 -24.00
N ALA A 23 11.52 47.78 -22.85
CA ALA A 23 12.80 48.24 -22.32
C ALA A 23 13.58 47.09 -21.67
N SER A 24 12.88 46.18 -21.00
CA SER A 24 13.47 45.00 -20.37
C SER A 24 13.35 43.72 -21.20
N ASP A 25 12.57 43.74 -22.29
CA ASP A 25 12.21 42.57 -23.10
C ASP A 25 11.52 41.47 -22.26
N ILE A 26 10.65 41.88 -21.33
CA ILE A 26 9.96 40.97 -20.39
C ILE A 26 8.44 41.03 -20.61
N PHE A 27 7.80 39.86 -20.58
CA PHE A 27 6.34 39.74 -20.51
C PHE A 27 5.88 39.61 -19.05
N TYR A 28 5.08 40.57 -18.58
CA TYR A 28 4.42 40.51 -17.29
C TYR A 28 3.03 39.91 -17.45
N ARG A 29 2.75 38.83 -16.72
CA ARG A 29 1.41 38.26 -16.60
C ARG A 29 0.72 38.87 -15.39
N ILE A 30 -0.32 39.67 -15.63
CA ILE A 30 -1.04 40.40 -14.60
C ILE A 30 -2.36 39.67 -14.34
N ASN A 31 -2.43 38.98 -13.21
CA ASN A 31 -3.67 38.35 -12.76
C ASN A 31 -4.62 39.38 -12.13
N LYS A 32 -5.79 39.60 -12.74
CA LYS A 32 -6.86 40.47 -12.25
C LYS A 32 -7.99 39.70 -11.56
N TYR A 33 -7.90 38.37 -11.48
CA TYR A 33 -8.87 37.57 -10.77
C TYR A 33 -8.51 37.51 -9.29
N ASP A 34 -9.36 38.08 -8.45
CA ASP A 34 -9.31 37.83 -7.01
C ASP A 34 -9.92 36.46 -6.75
N TYR A 35 -9.09 35.53 -6.26
CA TYR A 35 -9.46 34.14 -6.04
C TYR A 35 -9.23 33.71 -4.57
N ARG A 36 -8.56 34.54 -3.78
CA ARG A 36 -8.21 34.23 -2.38
C ARG A 36 -9.41 34.53 -1.48
N TYR A 37 -9.60 33.73 -0.43
CA TYR A 37 -10.65 33.91 0.58
C TYR A 37 -12.09 34.07 0.07
N GLN A 38 -12.38 33.65 -1.16
CA GLN A 38 -13.74 33.69 -1.70
C GLN A 38 -14.57 32.47 -1.26
N ASP A 39 -15.87 32.69 -1.10
CA ASP A 39 -16.85 31.63 -0.80
C ASP A 39 -17.31 30.87 -2.04
N ASN A 40 -17.08 31.42 -3.23
CA ASN A 40 -17.46 30.83 -4.52
C ASN A 40 -16.38 31.07 -5.60
N PRO A 41 -15.12 30.64 -5.36
CA PRO A 41 -14.07 30.80 -6.35
C PRO A 41 -14.44 30.04 -7.62
N PHE A 42 -14.02 30.57 -8.77
CA PHE A 42 -14.33 30.06 -10.10
C PHE A 42 -15.82 29.94 -10.43
N ASN A 43 -16.70 30.57 -9.64
CA ASN A 43 -18.15 30.32 -9.68
C ASN A 43 -18.48 28.82 -9.54
N ILE A 44 -17.79 28.13 -8.63
CA ILE A 44 -17.90 26.70 -8.42
C ILE A 44 -19.34 26.22 -8.18
N ASN A 45 -20.19 27.02 -7.55
CA ASN A 45 -21.60 26.67 -7.31
C ASN A 45 -22.34 26.38 -8.63
N ASP A 46 -22.16 27.22 -9.64
CA ASP A 46 -22.78 27.02 -10.95
C ASP A 46 -22.15 25.87 -11.71
N ILE A 47 -20.81 25.76 -11.67
CA ILE A 47 -20.07 24.67 -12.31
C ILE A 47 -20.55 23.33 -11.73
N TYR A 48 -20.61 23.21 -10.41
CA TYR A 48 -21.11 22.03 -9.73
C TYR A 48 -22.55 21.73 -10.09
N ASN A 49 -23.45 22.72 -10.01
CA ASN A 49 -24.88 22.51 -10.31
C ASN A 49 -25.12 22.00 -11.74
N ARG A 50 -24.33 22.47 -12.71
CA ARG A 50 -24.41 21.99 -14.11
C ARG A 50 -23.88 20.57 -14.29
N ASN A 51 -23.00 20.10 -13.38
CA ASN A 51 -22.25 18.86 -13.57
C ASN A 51 -22.53 17.79 -12.49
N LYS A 52 -23.34 18.08 -11.48
CA LYS A 52 -23.71 17.14 -10.39
C LYS A 52 -24.44 15.87 -10.86
N HIS A 53 -24.90 15.86 -12.10
CA HIS A 53 -25.48 14.66 -12.74
C HIS A 53 -24.42 13.59 -13.06
N ARG A 54 -23.12 13.93 -13.01
CA ARG A 54 -22.03 12.98 -13.24
C ARG A 54 -21.66 12.30 -11.92
N GLU A 55 -21.59 10.98 -11.93
CA GLU A 55 -21.34 10.15 -10.73
C GLU A 55 -20.07 10.56 -9.97
N PHE A 56 -18.99 10.91 -10.68
CA PHE A 56 -17.72 11.33 -10.07
C PHE A 56 -17.70 12.78 -9.55
N ILE A 57 -18.73 13.59 -9.84
CA ILE A 57 -18.88 14.97 -9.34
C ILE A 57 -19.95 15.03 -8.25
N ALA A 58 -20.97 14.18 -8.32
CA ALA A 58 -22.05 14.13 -7.33
C ALA A 58 -21.48 14.11 -5.89
N ASP A 59 -21.93 15.06 -5.07
CA ASP A 59 -21.50 15.25 -3.68
C ASP A 59 -20.00 15.56 -3.47
N HIS A 60 -19.29 15.97 -4.51
CA HIS A 60 -17.85 16.29 -4.49
C HIS A 60 -17.54 17.74 -4.93
N LYS A 61 -18.36 18.71 -4.47
CA LYS A 61 -18.23 20.12 -4.86
C LYS A 61 -16.87 20.71 -4.46
N GLY A 62 -16.48 20.59 -3.20
CA GLY A 62 -15.24 21.19 -2.72
C GLY A 62 -14.00 20.48 -3.24
N GLU A 63 -14.06 19.16 -3.50
CA GLU A 63 -12.99 18.42 -4.14
C GLU A 63 -12.79 18.91 -5.59
N LEU A 64 -13.87 19.21 -6.31
CA LEU A 64 -13.81 19.84 -7.63
C LEU A 64 -13.22 21.25 -7.56
N GLU A 65 -13.65 22.07 -6.58
CA GLU A 65 -13.09 23.41 -6.30
C GLU A 65 -11.58 23.34 -6.09
N MET A 66 -11.15 22.41 -5.23
CA MET A 66 -9.75 22.23 -4.86
C MET A 66 -8.89 21.76 -6.04
N LEU A 67 -9.44 20.93 -6.94
CA LEU A 67 -8.77 20.54 -8.18
C LEU A 67 -8.62 21.71 -9.16
N ILE A 68 -9.64 22.57 -9.30
CA ILE A 68 -9.55 23.77 -10.15
C ILE A 68 -8.53 24.73 -9.56
N MET A 69 -8.57 24.98 -8.25
CA MET A 69 -7.59 25.83 -7.56
C MET A 69 -6.16 25.30 -7.70
N TYR A 70 -5.96 23.99 -7.64
CA TYR A 70 -4.64 23.39 -7.89
C TYR A 70 -4.10 23.77 -9.28
N TYR A 71 -4.89 23.58 -10.34
CA TYR A 71 -4.46 23.99 -11.69
C TYR A 71 -4.22 25.49 -11.79
N TRP A 72 -5.08 26.29 -11.16
CA TRP A 72 -4.94 27.74 -11.13
C TRP A 72 -3.60 28.17 -10.54
N LEU A 73 -3.27 27.68 -9.33
CA LEU A 73 -2.06 28.08 -8.61
C LEU A 73 -0.78 27.50 -9.22
N PHE A 74 -0.80 26.26 -9.69
CA PHE A 74 0.43 25.57 -10.13
C PHE A 74 0.72 25.74 -11.62
N GLU A 75 -0.30 25.85 -12.48
CA GLU A 75 -0.12 25.90 -13.94
C GLU A 75 -0.45 27.28 -14.54
N ASP A 76 -1.49 27.97 -14.07
CA ASP A 76 -1.97 29.19 -14.73
C ASP A 76 -1.33 30.49 -14.19
N VAL A 77 -1.32 30.69 -12.86
CA VAL A 77 -0.82 31.93 -12.23
C VAL A 77 0.44 31.78 -11.39
N HIS A 78 0.91 30.54 -11.18
CA HIS A 78 2.16 30.22 -10.46
C HIS A 78 2.24 30.79 -9.02
N ASP A 79 1.11 30.87 -8.31
CA ASP A 79 1.00 31.36 -6.92
C ASP A 79 0.95 30.19 -5.92
N GLN A 80 2.00 29.36 -5.94
CA GLN A 80 2.05 28.10 -5.20
C GLN A 80 2.12 28.28 -3.69
N ASP A 81 2.65 29.43 -3.22
CA ASP A 81 2.81 29.75 -1.80
C ASP A 81 1.46 29.83 -1.07
N TYR A 82 0.37 30.12 -1.78
CA TYR A 82 -0.99 30.14 -1.22
C TYR A 82 -1.59 28.73 -1.03
N TRP A 83 -1.02 27.68 -1.62
CA TRP A 83 -1.60 26.34 -1.58
C TRP A 83 -1.80 25.78 -0.15
N PRO A 84 -0.81 25.84 0.76
CA PRO A 84 -1.00 25.33 2.14
C PRO A 84 -2.11 26.08 2.89
N GLU A 85 -2.19 27.40 2.70
CA GLU A 85 -3.24 28.23 3.30
C GLU A 85 -4.63 27.86 2.76
N TYR A 86 -4.75 27.71 1.44
CA TYR A 86 -6.00 27.30 0.81
C TYR A 86 -6.47 25.91 1.26
N VAL A 87 -5.55 24.95 1.37
CA VAL A 87 -5.84 23.61 1.90
C VAL A 87 -6.41 23.72 3.32
N ASN A 88 -5.79 24.52 4.19
CA ASN A 88 -6.28 24.73 5.56
C ASN A 88 -7.68 25.37 5.56
N LEU A 89 -7.92 26.39 4.73
CA LEU A 89 -9.26 26.98 4.57
C LEU A 89 -10.30 25.95 4.12
N CYS A 90 -9.96 25.07 3.18
CA CYS A 90 -10.86 24.00 2.76
C CYS A 90 -11.16 23.00 3.89
N ILE A 91 -10.18 22.70 4.73
CA ILE A 91 -10.33 21.79 5.88
C ILE A 91 -11.18 22.43 6.99
N GLU A 92 -10.81 23.63 7.44
CA GLU A 92 -11.47 24.35 8.54
C GLU A 92 -12.94 24.64 8.22
N ASN A 93 -13.23 25.05 6.97
CA ASN A 93 -14.58 25.32 6.52
C ASN A 93 -15.33 24.07 6.02
N GLN A 94 -14.76 22.87 6.20
CA GLN A 94 -15.34 21.59 5.78
C GLN A 94 -15.78 21.59 4.31
N ARG A 95 -15.08 22.32 3.44
CA ARG A 95 -15.36 22.38 2.00
C ARG A 95 -15.13 21.02 1.36
N VAL A 96 -14.15 20.26 1.86
CA VAL A 96 -13.77 18.93 1.35
C VAL A 96 -14.10 17.83 2.35
N LYS A 97 -14.48 16.65 1.84
CA LYS A 97 -14.66 15.47 2.70
C LYS A 97 -13.31 14.85 2.99
N LEU A 98 -12.85 14.99 4.23
CA LEU A 98 -11.66 14.29 4.68
C LEU A 98 -11.86 12.77 4.65
N ALA A 99 -10.83 12.06 4.21
CA ALA A 99 -10.83 10.61 4.21
C ALA A 99 -10.91 10.10 5.66
N LYS A 100 -12.05 9.54 6.04
CA LYS A 100 -12.24 8.90 7.36
C LYS A 100 -11.46 7.58 7.49
N LYS A 101 -11.12 6.98 6.35
CA LYS A 101 -10.41 5.70 6.30
C LYS A 101 -8.90 5.94 6.40
N LYS A 102 -8.25 5.32 7.38
CA LYS A 102 -6.80 5.37 7.57
C LYS A 102 -6.14 4.16 6.90
N ARG A 103 -4.87 4.28 6.53
CA ARG A 103 -4.04 3.17 6.01
C ARG A 103 -3.14 2.72 7.17
N ILE A 104 -3.60 1.75 7.96
CA ILE A 104 -2.95 1.40 9.24
C ILE A 104 -2.02 0.20 9.03
N LEU A 105 -0.74 0.38 9.38
CA LEU A 105 0.27 -0.66 9.36
C LEU A 105 0.77 -0.93 10.78
N GLN A 106 0.76 -2.19 11.20
CA GLN A 106 1.38 -2.62 12.45
C GLN A 106 2.83 -3.04 12.15
N PRO A 107 3.84 -2.27 12.59
CA PRO A 107 5.23 -2.63 12.37
C PRO A 107 5.57 -3.98 13.04
N VAL A 108 6.26 -4.87 12.32
CA VAL A 108 6.80 -6.12 12.85
C VAL A 108 8.32 -6.07 12.77
N LEU A 109 9.00 -6.30 13.89
CA LEU A 109 10.45 -6.21 14.04
C LEU A 109 11.17 -7.42 13.46
N VAL A 110 11.99 -7.19 12.42
CA VAL A 110 12.86 -8.20 11.81
C VAL A 110 14.23 -8.15 12.45
N LYS A 111 14.78 -9.32 12.83
CA LYS A 111 16.09 -9.44 13.47
C LYS A 111 17.19 -8.80 12.61
N GLY A 112 18.01 -7.95 13.22
CA GLY A 112 19.14 -7.30 12.57
C GLY A 112 18.83 -5.96 11.89
N LEU A 113 17.57 -5.50 11.90
CA LEU A 113 17.20 -4.16 11.46
C LEU A 113 16.91 -3.25 12.65
N SER A 114 17.40 -2.01 12.58
CA SER A 114 17.02 -0.94 13.52
C SER A 114 15.94 -0.11 12.87
N TYR A 115 14.82 0.07 13.57
CA TYR A 115 13.70 0.86 13.09
C TYR A 115 13.90 2.33 13.49
N PRO A 116 13.35 3.27 12.72
CA PRO A 116 13.31 4.69 13.11
C PRO A 116 12.72 4.86 14.51
N SER A 117 13.19 5.87 15.25
CA SER A 117 12.86 6.05 16.68
C SER A 117 11.38 6.32 16.96
N ASP A 118 10.68 6.87 15.98
CA ASP A 118 9.23 7.15 15.96
C ASP A 118 8.38 5.91 15.67
N ILE A 119 9.01 4.78 15.31
CA ILE A 119 8.33 3.52 15.02
C ILE A 119 8.43 2.60 16.23
N HIS A 120 7.31 2.48 16.95
CA HIS A 120 7.21 1.65 18.15
C HIS A 120 6.49 0.33 17.86
N SER A 121 7.16 -0.80 18.16
CA SER A 121 6.57 -2.13 18.10
C SER A 121 7.24 -3.06 19.09
N ASN A 122 6.48 -3.99 19.64
CA ASN A 122 6.98 -5.12 20.41
C ASN A 122 6.89 -6.46 19.63
N ILE A 123 6.32 -6.44 18.42
CA ILE A 123 5.99 -7.66 17.67
C ILE A 123 7.22 -8.14 16.91
N LYS A 124 7.73 -9.32 17.24
CA LYS A 124 8.89 -9.89 16.54
C LYS A 124 8.48 -10.77 15.38
N TYR A 125 9.26 -10.76 14.30
CA TYR A 125 9.14 -11.71 13.20
C TYR A 125 10.10 -12.89 13.42
N ILE A 126 9.56 -14.10 13.46
CA ILE A 126 10.30 -15.33 13.73
C ILE A 126 10.09 -16.31 12.59
N GLU A 127 11.17 -16.91 12.09
CA GLU A 127 11.13 -17.95 11.07
C GLU A 127 11.48 -19.31 11.66
N THR A 128 10.80 -20.35 11.21
CA THR A 128 11.13 -21.74 11.52
C THR A 128 10.72 -22.65 10.37
N ALA A 129 11.47 -23.74 10.16
CA ALA A 129 11.11 -24.73 9.17
C ALA A 129 10.19 -25.83 9.72
N ASN A 130 10.21 -26.05 11.04
CA ASN A 130 9.59 -27.22 11.67
C ASN A 130 8.61 -26.87 12.80
N GLY A 131 8.35 -25.59 13.06
CA GLY A 131 7.42 -25.12 14.09
C GLY A 131 7.98 -25.11 15.51
N LEU A 132 9.23 -25.51 15.72
CA LEU A 132 9.89 -25.43 17.02
C LEU A 132 10.54 -24.06 17.23
N LEU A 133 10.23 -23.45 18.37
CA LEU A 133 10.87 -22.22 18.84
C LEU A 133 11.98 -22.57 19.82
N LYS A 134 13.22 -22.19 19.47
CA LYS A 134 14.41 -22.44 20.30
C LYS A 134 14.57 -21.40 21.41
N GLU A 135 14.20 -20.16 21.12
CA GLU A 135 14.31 -19.00 22.00
C GLU A 135 12.91 -18.43 22.28
N ASP A 136 12.77 -17.68 23.37
CA ASP A 136 11.54 -16.99 23.70
C ASP A 136 11.27 -15.86 22.70
N PRO A 137 10.18 -15.92 21.91
CA PRO A 137 9.86 -14.87 20.94
C PRO A 137 9.38 -13.57 21.61
N GLY A 138 9.01 -13.60 22.90
CA GLY A 138 8.29 -12.51 23.58
C GLY A 138 6.77 -12.69 23.52
N GLN A 139 6.03 -11.74 24.11
CA GLN A 139 4.57 -11.83 24.23
C GLN A 139 3.85 -11.75 22.88
N ASP A 140 4.30 -10.86 22.00
CA ASP A 140 3.72 -10.65 20.69
C ASP A 140 4.72 -10.99 19.59
N TYR A 141 4.31 -11.88 18.69
CA TYR A 141 5.14 -12.28 17.56
C TYR A 141 4.33 -12.78 16.38
N VAL A 142 4.96 -12.69 15.20
CA VAL A 142 4.57 -13.34 13.96
C VAL A 142 5.49 -14.53 13.75
N LEU A 143 4.93 -15.70 13.50
CA LEU A 143 5.68 -16.92 13.19
C LEU A 143 5.48 -17.28 11.72
N SER A 144 6.57 -17.40 10.97
CA SER A 144 6.55 -17.80 9.57
C SER A 144 7.18 -19.17 9.37
N ILE A 145 6.44 -20.07 8.74
CA ILE A 145 6.90 -21.39 8.34
C ILE A 145 7.54 -21.30 6.97
N VAL A 146 8.87 -21.43 6.95
CA VAL A 146 9.70 -21.31 5.75
C VAL A 146 10.21 -22.67 5.29
N TYR A 147 10.50 -22.83 3.99
CA TYR A 147 11.05 -24.08 3.47
C TYR A 147 12.58 -24.06 3.44
N GLU A 148 13.21 -25.01 4.14
CA GLU A 148 14.61 -25.33 3.93
C GLU A 148 14.80 -25.99 2.57
N LYS A 149 15.80 -25.54 1.79
CA LYS A 149 16.22 -26.15 0.52
C LYS A 149 15.08 -26.41 -0.48
N SER A 150 14.01 -25.60 -0.45
CA SER A 150 12.84 -25.74 -1.31
C SER A 150 12.08 -27.06 -1.11
N ASN A 151 11.97 -27.52 0.13
CA ASN A 151 11.16 -28.68 0.52
C ASN A 151 9.84 -28.27 1.18
N ASP A 152 8.74 -28.37 0.44
CA ASP A 152 7.35 -28.15 0.88
C ASP A 152 6.65 -29.46 1.28
N GLU A 153 7.39 -30.48 1.75
CA GLU A 153 6.89 -31.80 2.15
C GLU A 153 5.74 -31.76 3.16
N VAL A 154 5.67 -30.73 4.00
CA VAL A 154 4.58 -30.51 4.95
C VAL A 154 3.19 -30.53 4.28
N TRP A 155 3.09 -30.15 3.00
CA TRP A 155 1.82 -30.14 2.27
C TRP A 155 1.59 -31.41 1.45
N LYS A 156 2.52 -32.37 1.48
CA LYS A 156 2.47 -33.61 0.70
C LYS A 156 2.29 -34.81 1.63
N ASP A 157 3.16 -34.88 2.63
CA ASP A 157 3.27 -35.97 3.55
C ASP A 157 2.51 -35.69 4.85
N LYS A 158 1.67 -36.66 5.24
CA LYS A 158 0.80 -36.51 6.41
C LYS A 158 1.62 -36.52 7.70
N ASP A 159 2.63 -37.38 7.79
CA ASP A 159 3.43 -37.52 9.00
C ASP A 159 4.25 -36.26 9.26
N THR A 160 4.76 -35.64 8.19
CA THR A 160 5.46 -34.35 8.24
C THR A 160 4.54 -33.23 8.72
N LEU A 161 3.30 -33.16 8.21
CA LEU A 161 2.29 -32.21 8.70
C LEU A 161 1.95 -32.44 10.18
N ASP A 162 1.72 -33.70 10.57
CA ASP A 162 1.39 -34.08 11.94
C ASP A 162 2.55 -33.73 12.90
N ASN A 163 3.80 -33.91 12.46
CA ASN A 163 4.98 -33.51 13.22
C ASN A 163 5.10 -31.99 13.35
N LEU A 164 4.83 -31.22 12.28
CA LEU A 164 4.77 -29.76 12.37
C LEU A 164 3.70 -29.31 13.38
N ILE A 165 2.49 -29.90 13.32
CA ILE A 165 1.40 -29.59 14.24
C ILE A 165 1.81 -29.87 15.70
N LYS A 166 2.43 -31.02 15.97
CA LYS A 166 2.96 -31.35 17.30
C LYS A 166 3.97 -30.32 17.78
N ASN A 167 4.92 -29.94 16.92
CA ASN A 167 5.96 -28.96 17.25
C ASN A 167 5.37 -27.57 17.53
N LEU A 168 4.42 -27.10 16.72
CA LEU A 168 3.71 -25.85 16.96
C LEU A 168 2.97 -25.88 18.29
N HIS A 169 2.31 -26.98 18.63
CA HIS A 169 1.66 -27.12 19.93
C HIS A 169 2.62 -27.07 21.10
N LEU A 170 3.81 -27.67 20.97
CA LEU A 170 4.86 -27.58 21.99
C LEU A 170 5.34 -26.13 22.16
N SER A 171 5.64 -25.45 21.06
CA SER A 171 6.06 -24.04 21.06
C SER A 171 4.99 -23.12 21.65
N PHE A 172 3.74 -23.25 21.20
CA PHE A 172 2.65 -22.39 21.65
C PHE A 172 2.24 -22.65 23.10
N LYS A 173 2.39 -23.89 23.59
CA LYS A 173 2.21 -24.20 25.00
C LYS A 173 3.29 -23.53 25.87
N LYS A 174 4.52 -23.46 25.36
CA LYS A 174 5.66 -22.89 26.11
C LYS A 174 5.69 -21.35 26.08
N TYR A 175 5.43 -20.75 24.92
CA TYR A 175 5.64 -19.31 24.69
C TYR A 175 4.36 -18.53 24.33
N GLY A 176 3.21 -19.18 24.31
CA GLY A 176 1.96 -18.60 23.78
C GLY A 176 1.86 -18.71 22.27
N ALA A 177 0.64 -18.62 21.72
CA ALA A 177 0.43 -18.65 20.27
C ALA A 177 0.74 -17.29 19.64
N PRO A 178 1.27 -17.23 18.41
CA PRO A 178 1.57 -15.97 17.72
C PRO A 178 0.28 -15.19 17.41
N ARG A 179 0.42 -13.88 17.18
CA ARG A 179 -0.68 -13.06 16.62
C ARG A 179 -1.00 -13.46 15.19
N LEU A 180 0.02 -13.89 14.45
CA LEU A 180 -0.08 -14.36 13.07
C LEU A 180 0.86 -15.55 12.84
N LEU A 181 0.30 -16.63 12.30
CA LEU A 181 1.05 -17.76 11.76
C LEU A 181 1.01 -17.70 10.22
N GLU A 182 2.16 -17.61 9.60
CA GLU A 182 2.31 -17.54 8.15
C GLU A 182 2.90 -18.83 7.58
N PHE A 183 2.48 -19.18 6.37
CA PHE A 183 3.04 -20.28 5.59
C PHE A 183 3.50 -19.76 4.24
N LEU A 184 4.71 -20.08 3.84
CA LEU A 184 5.08 -19.87 2.44
C LEU A 184 4.19 -20.72 1.54
N SER A 185 3.69 -20.18 0.42
CA SER A 185 2.94 -20.96 -0.57
C SER A 185 3.69 -22.26 -0.92
N PRO A 186 3.03 -23.43 -1.07
CA PRO A 186 3.66 -24.64 -1.59
C PRO A 186 4.18 -24.46 -3.02
N PHE A 187 5.00 -25.38 -3.52
CA PHE A 187 5.41 -25.37 -4.93
C PHE A 187 4.36 -26.07 -5.82
N SER A 188 4.10 -25.50 -6.99
CA SER A 188 3.06 -25.97 -7.92
C SER A 188 3.38 -27.32 -8.55
N MET A 189 4.67 -27.65 -8.73
CA MET A 189 5.09 -28.95 -9.29
C MET A 189 4.84 -30.11 -8.33
N SER A 190 4.64 -29.82 -7.05
CA SER A 190 4.68 -30.84 -6.00
C SER A 190 3.42 -30.95 -5.17
N SER A 191 2.46 -30.04 -5.35
CA SER A 191 1.14 -30.12 -4.73
C SER A 191 0.09 -29.45 -5.62
N SER A 192 -1.08 -30.08 -5.75
CA SER A 192 -2.23 -29.45 -6.39
C SER A 192 -2.98 -28.56 -5.38
N LYS A 193 -3.79 -27.63 -5.88
CA LYS A 193 -4.60 -26.74 -5.01
C LYS A 193 -5.53 -27.55 -4.12
N GLU A 194 -6.12 -28.61 -4.65
CA GLU A 194 -7.04 -29.51 -3.93
C GLU A 194 -6.34 -30.20 -2.77
N LYS A 195 -5.16 -30.79 -3.02
CA LYS A 195 -4.36 -31.44 -1.97
C LYS A 195 -3.93 -30.46 -0.89
N PHE A 196 -3.51 -29.24 -1.28
CA PHE A 196 -3.20 -28.19 -0.32
C PHE A 196 -4.41 -27.89 0.59
N PHE A 197 -5.60 -27.70 0.04
CA PHE A 197 -6.78 -27.39 0.85
C PHE A 197 -7.22 -28.56 1.75
N GLU A 198 -7.12 -29.80 1.28
CA GLU A 198 -7.38 -30.99 2.11
C GLU A 198 -6.45 -31.02 3.34
N ARG A 199 -5.14 -30.81 3.13
CA ARG A 199 -4.15 -30.75 4.21
C ARG A 199 -4.37 -29.55 5.12
N TYR A 200 -4.67 -28.39 4.54
CA TYR A 200 -4.92 -27.18 5.30
C TYR A 200 -6.18 -27.31 6.20
N GLN A 201 -7.23 -28.00 5.74
CA GLN A 201 -8.40 -28.28 6.57
C GLN A 201 -8.05 -29.10 7.82
N LEU A 202 -7.18 -30.11 7.69
CA LEU A 202 -6.68 -30.88 8.81
C LEU A 202 -5.84 -30.02 9.76
N PHE A 203 -4.98 -29.16 9.19
CA PHE A 203 -4.17 -28.21 9.95
C PHE A 203 -5.03 -27.23 10.75
N GLU A 204 -5.97 -26.53 10.09
CA GLU A 204 -6.84 -25.54 10.72
C GLU A 204 -7.69 -26.18 11.82
N LYS A 205 -8.19 -27.42 11.60
CA LYS A 205 -8.91 -28.18 12.62
C LYS A 205 -8.05 -28.42 13.87
N SER A 206 -6.77 -28.75 13.70
CA SER A 206 -5.83 -28.96 14.82
C SER A 206 -5.47 -27.67 15.57
N MET A 207 -5.56 -26.51 14.90
CA MET A 207 -5.25 -25.20 15.49
C MET A 207 -6.46 -24.47 16.11
N ARG A 208 -7.67 -25.06 16.08
CA ARG A 208 -8.92 -24.44 16.56
C ARG A 208 -8.87 -23.87 17.99
N ARG A 209 -8.03 -24.44 18.86
CA ARG A 209 -7.87 -23.95 20.25
C ARG A 209 -7.22 -22.55 20.34
N TYR A 210 -6.52 -22.11 19.30
CA TYR A 210 -5.85 -20.81 19.26
C TYR A 210 -6.71 -19.79 18.50
N ASN A 211 -7.92 -19.53 18.99
CA ASN A 211 -8.95 -18.73 18.31
C ASN A 211 -8.57 -17.27 18.02
N ARG A 212 -7.59 -16.69 18.73
CA ARG A 212 -7.07 -15.34 18.50
C ARG A 212 -5.95 -15.28 17.44
N MET A 213 -5.32 -16.42 17.13
CA MET A 213 -4.25 -16.50 16.14
C MET A 213 -4.84 -16.41 14.73
N LYS A 214 -4.33 -15.49 13.92
CA LYS A 214 -4.63 -15.45 12.48
C LYS A 214 -3.70 -16.40 11.74
N ILE A 215 -4.18 -17.01 10.65
CA ILE A 215 -3.38 -17.88 9.79
C ILE A 215 -3.39 -17.28 8.38
N ALA A 216 -2.21 -17.13 7.77
CA ALA A 216 -2.08 -16.65 6.41
C ALA A 216 -1.14 -17.51 5.57
N VAL A 217 -1.36 -17.50 4.25
CA VAL A 217 -0.36 -17.95 3.28
C VAL A 217 0.33 -16.73 2.68
N ILE A 218 1.64 -16.84 2.46
CA ILE A 218 2.47 -15.86 1.77
C ILE A 218 2.54 -16.25 0.30
N ASN A 219 2.21 -15.35 -0.63
CA ASN A 219 2.41 -15.63 -2.05
C ASN A 219 3.90 -15.76 -2.37
N GLY A 220 4.22 -16.63 -3.33
CA GLY A 220 5.59 -16.89 -3.70
C GLY A 220 6.11 -16.03 -4.85
N TYR A 221 7.44 -15.84 -4.90
CA TYR A 221 8.17 -15.21 -6.00
C TYR A 221 9.06 -16.22 -6.75
N THR A 222 9.39 -15.97 -8.02
CA THR A 222 10.16 -16.94 -8.82
C THR A 222 11.66 -16.91 -8.47
N LYS A 223 12.29 -18.03 -8.06
CA LYS A 223 13.75 -18.14 -7.80
C LYS A 223 14.53 -18.55 -9.07
N LYS A 224 15.82 -18.17 -9.17
CA LYS A 224 16.62 -18.14 -10.42
C LYS A 224 16.98 -19.50 -11.05
N ASN A 225 16.87 -20.63 -10.34
CA ASN A 225 17.30 -21.93 -10.86
C ASN A 225 16.28 -23.01 -10.51
N ASN A 226 15.82 -23.73 -11.55
CA ASN A 226 14.89 -24.88 -11.58
C ASN A 226 13.42 -24.54 -11.30
N ASP A 227 12.62 -24.28 -12.35
CA ASP A 227 11.16 -24.51 -12.59
C ASP A 227 10.13 -24.57 -11.43
N LYS A 228 10.48 -24.17 -10.21
CA LYS A 228 9.64 -24.26 -9.03
C LYS A 228 8.83 -22.99 -8.94
N ASN A 229 7.69 -22.99 -9.63
CA ASN A 229 6.64 -22.02 -9.42
C ASN A 229 5.97 -22.30 -8.07
N PHE A 230 5.56 -21.24 -7.38
CA PHE A 230 4.71 -21.36 -6.21
C PHE A 230 3.25 -21.52 -6.64
N LEU A 231 2.50 -22.31 -5.87
CA LEU A 231 1.09 -22.60 -6.09
C LEU A 231 0.21 -21.35 -6.09
N PHE A 232 0.59 -20.36 -5.27
CA PHE A 232 -0.02 -19.04 -5.23
C PHE A 232 1.04 -17.99 -5.56
N SER A 233 1.14 -17.60 -6.84
CA SER A 233 2.14 -16.63 -7.30
C SER A 233 1.60 -15.54 -8.23
N THR A 234 0.41 -15.73 -8.81
CA THR A 234 -0.25 -14.73 -9.66
C THR A 234 -1.51 -14.16 -9.02
N VAL A 235 -2.08 -13.12 -9.62
CA VAL A 235 -3.35 -12.52 -9.17
C VAL A 235 -4.48 -13.54 -9.27
N GLU A 236 -4.53 -14.32 -10.35
CA GLU A 236 -5.54 -15.36 -10.58
C GLU A 236 -5.45 -16.48 -9.54
N ASP A 237 -4.23 -16.90 -9.18
CA ASP A 237 -4.03 -17.89 -8.12
C ASP A 237 -4.58 -17.40 -6.77
N ILE A 238 -4.36 -16.12 -6.46
CA ILE A 238 -4.82 -15.51 -5.21
C ILE A 238 -6.34 -15.35 -5.21
N VAL A 239 -6.96 -15.00 -6.34
CA VAL A 239 -8.43 -14.97 -6.48
C VAL A 239 -9.01 -16.36 -6.28
N CYS A 240 -8.41 -17.38 -6.88
CA CYS A 240 -8.79 -18.78 -6.69
C CYS A 240 -8.66 -19.19 -5.21
N LEU A 241 -7.55 -18.87 -4.55
CA LEU A 241 -7.33 -19.09 -3.12
C LEU A 241 -8.46 -18.47 -2.28
N ARG A 242 -8.77 -17.19 -2.50
CA ARG A 242 -9.83 -16.48 -1.78
C ARG A 242 -11.20 -17.15 -1.96
N ASN A 243 -11.54 -17.50 -3.20
CA ASN A 243 -12.83 -18.10 -3.53
C ASN A 243 -12.98 -19.47 -2.88
N THR A 244 -11.95 -20.33 -2.97
CA THR A 244 -11.96 -21.64 -2.34
C THR A 244 -12.01 -21.54 -0.81
N CYS A 245 -11.29 -20.60 -0.19
CA CYS A 245 -11.42 -20.33 1.25
C CYS A 245 -12.86 -19.94 1.64
N LYS A 246 -13.54 -19.14 0.82
CA LYS A 246 -14.93 -18.73 1.05
C LYS A 246 -15.90 -19.92 0.92
N GLU A 247 -15.73 -20.73 -0.12
CA GLU A 247 -16.54 -21.94 -0.38
C GLU A 247 -16.40 -22.97 0.74
N LEU A 248 -15.15 -23.24 1.15
CA LEU A 248 -14.82 -24.21 2.20
C LEU A 248 -14.92 -23.64 3.62
N LYS A 249 -15.31 -22.37 3.77
CA LYS A 249 -15.44 -21.63 5.06
C LYS A 249 -14.17 -21.66 5.92
N LEU A 250 -13.01 -21.57 5.28
CA LEU A 250 -11.70 -21.57 5.94
C LEU A 250 -11.36 -20.18 6.48
N GLN A 251 -10.60 -20.15 7.59
CA GLN A 251 -10.13 -18.89 8.20
C GLN A 251 -8.81 -18.39 7.59
N LEU A 252 -8.19 -19.17 6.70
CA LEU A 252 -6.97 -18.79 5.98
C LEU A 252 -7.12 -17.40 5.35
N LYS A 253 -6.08 -16.58 5.52
CA LYS A 253 -5.93 -15.25 4.93
C LYS A 253 -4.71 -15.20 4.01
N LEU A 254 -4.46 -14.02 3.48
CA LEU A 254 -3.29 -13.73 2.66
C LEU A 254 -2.37 -12.75 3.38
N SER A 255 -1.09 -13.08 3.39
CA SER A 255 0.00 -12.13 3.58
C SER A 255 0.63 -11.89 2.22
N VAL A 256 0.53 -10.67 1.71
CA VAL A 256 1.02 -10.37 0.38
C VAL A 256 2.50 -10.05 0.44
N ASP A 257 3.31 -10.81 -0.27
CA ASP A 257 4.71 -10.49 -0.54
C ASP A 257 4.85 -9.72 -1.85
N PHE A 258 5.06 -8.42 -1.71
CA PHE A 258 5.42 -7.49 -2.78
C PHE A 258 6.93 -7.37 -2.99
N SER A 259 7.73 -8.05 -2.16
CA SER A 259 9.19 -7.99 -2.31
C SER A 259 9.59 -8.47 -3.71
N ASP A 260 10.54 -7.76 -4.32
CA ASP A 260 10.98 -8.08 -5.67
C ASP A 260 12.50 -8.07 -5.82
N ARG A 261 13.10 -9.22 -5.54
CA ARG A 261 14.52 -9.40 -5.83
C ARG A 261 14.70 -9.80 -7.30
N ASN A 262 15.20 -8.87 -8.11
CA ASN A 262 15.54 -9.04 -9.53
C ASN A 262 14.35 -9.12 -10.50
N SER A 263 13.26 -8.39 -10.25
CA SER A 263 12.15 -8.28 -11.20
C SER A 263 11.37 -9.57 -11.49
N ARG A 264 11.18 -10.43 -10.48
CA ARG A 264 10.59 -11.78 -10.63
C ARG A 264 9.26 -11.99 -9.92
N ASN A 265 8.79 -11.00 -9.18
CA ASN A 265 7.46 -11.07 -8.59
C ASN A 265 6.42 -11.02 -9.71
N LYS A 266 5.61 -12.07 -9.87
CA LYS A 266 4.66 -12.15 -10.99
C LYS A 266 3.46 -11.22 -10.81
N LEU A 267 3.19 -10.75 -9.59
CA LEU A 267 2.12 -9.79 -9.32
C LEU A 267 2.31 -8.47 -10.07
N LYS A 268 3.57 -8.10 -10.38
CA LYS A 268 3.87 -6.86 -11.10
C LYS A 268 3.58 -6.89 -12.60
N LYS A 269 3.30 -8.08 -13.17
CA LYS A 269 3.07 -8.24 -14.63
C LYS A 269 1.88 -7.41 -15.13
N ASN A 270 0.82 -7.33 -14.32
CA ASN A 270 -0.34 -6.49 -14.61
C ASN A 270 -0.70 -5.69 -13.36
N MET A 271 -0.05 -4.54 -13.21
CA MET A 271 -0.15 -3.70 -12.01
C MET A 271 -1.59 -3.24 -11.73
N ASN A 272 -2.30 -2.78 -12.78
CA ASN A 272 -3.66 -2.25 -12.63
C ASN A 272 -4.63 -3.34 -12.20
N ASP A 273 -4.54 -4.52 -12.81
CA ASP A 273 -5.37 -5.67 -12.44
C ASP A 273 -5.08 -6.14 -11.01
N MET A 274 -3.81 -6.22 -10.62
CA MET A 274 -3.41 -6.53 -9.25
C MET A 274 -4.01 -5.54 -8.25
N ILE A 275 -3.87 -4.23 -8.51
CA ILE A 275 -4.40 -3.17 -7.64
C ILE A 275 -5.92 -3.29 -7.49
N ASN A 276 -6.64 -3.36 -8.61
CA ASN A 276 -8.10 -3.43 -8.62
C ASN A 276 -8.59 -4.70 -7.91
N THR A 277 -7.96 -5.84 -8.20
CA THR A 277 -8.31 -7.12 -7.58
C THR A 277 -8.06 -7.10 -6.08
N PHE A 278 -6.91 -6.60 -5.64
CA PHE A 278 -6.54 -6.58 -4.22
C PHE A 278 -7.38 -5.58 -3.43
N ALA A 279 -7.71 -4.44 -4.04
CA ALA A 279 -8.72 -3.50 -3.53
C ALA A 279 -10.12 -4.14 -3.41
N GLY A 280 -10.47 -5.08 -4.28
CA GLY A 280 -11.73 -5.85 -4.19
C GLY A 280 -11.76 -6.92 -3.07
N MET A 281 -10.62 -7.23 -2.45
CA MET A 281 -10.50 -8.27 -1.43
C MET A 281 -9.71 -7.89 -0.19
N ARG A 282 -9.71 -6.60 0.17
CA ARG A 282 -8.96 -6.04 1.32
C ARG A 282 -9.14 -6.80 2.64
N ASN A 283 -10.32 -7.37 2.89
CA ASN A 283 -10.65 -8.16 4.08
C ASN A 283 -9.90 -9.50 4.16
N PHE A 284 -9.35 -9.97 3.03
CA PHE A 284 -8.60 -11.20 2.93
C PHE A 284 -7.10 -10.99 3.19
N ILE A 285 -6.61 -9.76 3.05
CA ILE A 285 -5.21 -9.38 3.19
C ILE A 285 -4.96 -8.88 4.62
N ILE A 286 -4.05 -9.55 5.35
CA ILE A 286 -3.76 -9.23 6.76
C ILE A 286 -2.28 -8.91 7.02
N GLY A 287 -1.38 -9.27 6.12
CA GLY A 287 0.06 -8.97 6.20
C GLY A 287 0.59 -8.46 4.87
N ILE A 288 1.61 -7.61 4.93
CA ILE A 288 2.29 -7.01 3.79
C ILE A 288 3.79 -7.19 4.01
N HIS A 289 4.39 -8.06 3.19
CA HIS A 289 5.84 -8.24 3.09
C HIS A 289 6.37 -7.37 1.97
N ILE A 290 7.37 -6.54 2.26
CA ILE A 290 7.87 -5.57 1.30
C ILE A 290 9.32 -5.17 1.57
N ASN A 291 10.09 -4.92 0.51
CA ASN A 291 11.54 -4.74 0.61
C ASN A 291 12.03 -3.35 0.19
N GLU A 292 11.95 -3.01 -1.08
CA GLU A 292 12.31 -1.69 -1.62
C GLU A 292 11.48 -1.48 -2.89
N ILE A 293 10.67 -0.43 -2.94
CA ILE A 293 9.48 -0.41 -3.81
C ILE A 293 9.61 0.55 -4.99
N ASP A 294 10.58 1.45 -4.95
CA ASP A 294 10.70 2.53 -5.93
C ASP A 294 11.03 2.06 -7.37
N THR A 295 11.13 0.74 -7.60
CA THR A 295 11.43 0.17 -8.91
C THR A 295 10.21 -0.38 -9.66
N TRP A 296 9.02 -0.44 -9.04
CA TRP A 296 7.81 -0.94 -9.70
C TRP A 296 7.09 0.19 -10.44
N GLY A 297 7.35 0.30 -11.76
CA GLY A 297 6.63 1.22 -12.64
C GLY A 297 7.22 2.63 -12.65
N ILE A 298 8.50 2.77 -12.99
CA ILE A 298 9.11 4.06 -13.33
C ILE A 298 8.40 4.59 -14.58
N SER A 299 7.68 5.71 -14.43
CA SER A 299 7.15 6.41 -15.61
C SER A 299 8.30 7.07 -16.35
N SER A 300 8.28 6.92 -17.67
CA SER A 300 9.18 7.48 -18.67
C SER A 300 9.59 8.93 -18.43
N HIS A 301 10.86 9.21 -18.74
CA HIS A 301 11.43 10.54 -18.91
C HIS A 301 10.45 11.51 -19.58
N VAL A 302 10.15 12.62 -18.91
CA VAL A 302 9.60 13.79 -19.59
C VAL A 302 10.77 14.45 -20.30
N TYR A 303 10.93 14.17 -21.59
CA TYR A 303 11.78 14.99 -22.44
C TYR A 303 11.14 16.39 -22.50
N SER A 304 11.70 17.34 -21.75
CA SER A 304 11.52 18.76 -22.06
C SER A 304 12.46 19.09 -23.21
N ASN A 305 11.91 19.15 -24.41
CA ASN A 305 12.55 19.77 -25.57
C ASN A 305 12.02 21.20 -25.67
N ASP A 306 12.45 22.09 -24.77
CA ASP A 306 12.64 23.49 -25.13
C ASP A 306 13.56 24.19 -24.13
N LYS A 307 14.72 24.67 -24.61
CA LYS A 307 15.74 25.37 -23.82
C LYS A 307 15.47 26.86 -23.69
N ARG A 308 14.21 27.26 -23.43
CA ARG A 308 13.87 28.68 -23.21
C ARG A 308 13.11 28.97 -21.93
N ASP A 309 12.67 27.95 -21.20
CA ASP A 309 12.10 28.11 -19.87
C ASP A 309 12.86 27.23 -18.87
N GLU A 310 13.60 27.85 -17.95
CA GLU A 310 14.15 27.17 -16.77
C GLU A 310 13.11 27.24 -15.64
N TYR A 311 12.44 26.13 -15.37
CA TYR A 311 11.67 25.96 -14.15
C TYR A 311 12.60 25.38 -13.08
N VAL A 312 13.10 26.23 -12.18
CA VAL A 312 13.74 25.79 -10.95
C VAL A 312 12.63 25.34 -10.00
N ASN A 313 12.31 24.04 -9.98
CA ASN A 313 11.57 23.47 -8.86
C ASN A 313 12.45 23.62 -7.61
N SER A 314 12.05 24.48 -6.67
CA SER A 314 12.70 24.59 -5.37
C SER A 314 12.43 23.36 -4.48
N MET A 315 11.44 22.54 -4.85
CA MET A 315 11.19 21.23 -4.26
C MET A 315 11.01 20.17 -5.34
N ASP A 316 12.04 19.32 -5.53
CA ASP A 316 11.88 18.04 -6.20
C ASP A 316 11.01 17.13 -5.30
N TYR A 317 9.68 17.24 -5.43
CA TYR A 317 8.79 16.23 -4.86
C TYR A 317 9.04 14.91 -5.59
N PRO A 318 9.48 13.84 -4.92
CA PRO A 318 9.74 12.58 -5.60
C PRO A 318 8.45 12.05 -6.20
N LYS A 319 8.51 11.72 -7.50
CA LYS A 319 7.38 11.14 -8.22
C LYS A 319 7.03 9.79 -7.59
N MET A 320 5.83 9.70 -7.02
CA MET A 320 5.32 8.46 -6.46
C MET A 320 5.14 7.41 -7.58
N SER A 321 5.71 6.22 -7.42
CA SER A 321 5.53 5.15 -8.41
C SER A 321 4.07 4.70 -8.52
N THR A 322 3.67 4.18 -9.68
CA THR A 322 2.29 3.65 -9.89
C THR A 322 1.95 2.57 -8.86
N PHE A 323 2.93 1.75 -8.48
CA PHE A 323 2.71 0.76 -7.44
C PHE A 323 2.39 1.39 -6.09
N MET A 324 3.10 2.43 -5.65
CA MET A 324 2.86 3.05 -4.35
C MET A 324 1.49 3.74 -4.27
N ALA A 325 1.05 4.37 -5.36
CA ALA A 325 -0.32 4.85 -5.49
C ALA A 325 -1.34 3.70 -5.46
N GLY A 326 -1.01 2.57 -6.09
CA GLY A 326 -1.78 1.34 -6.03
C GLY A 326 -1.91 0.74 -4.63
N LEU A 327 -0.80 0.65 -3.90
CA LEU A 327 -0.74 0.15 -2.53
C LEU A 327 -1.63 1.00 -1.61
N SER A 328 -1.57 2.32 -1.76
CA SER A 328 -2.47 3.26 -1.07
C SER A 328 -3.95 2.87 -1.25
N THR A 329 -4.33 2.50 -2.49
CA THR A 329 -5.69 2.07 -2.81
C THR A 329 -6.03 0.74 -2.14
N ILE A 330 -5.11 -0.23 -2.12
CA ILE A 330 -5.29 -1.53 -1.46
C ILE A 330 -5.51 -1.34 0.05
N LEU A 331 -4.79 -0.42 0.69
CA LEU A 331 -4.83 -0.22 2.15
C LEU A 331 -5.94 0.71 2.65
N GLN A 332 -6.71 1.35 1.76
CA GLN A 332 -7.71 2.37 2.09
C GLN A 332 -9.01 1.80 2.73
N ASP A 333 -8.93 1.26 3.94
CA ASP A 333 -10.10 0.68 4.64
C ASP A 333 -10.04 0.69 6.18
N SER A 334 -9.09 1.38 6.81
CA SER A 334 -8.87 1.42 8.26
C SER A 334 -8.53 0.09 8.92
N ARG A 335 -8.26 -0.98 8.15
CA ARG A 335 -7.84 -2.25 8.74
C ARG A 335 -6.34 -2.25 8.98
N THR A 336 -5.95 -2.55 10.22
CA THR A 336 -4.55 -2.84 10.55
C THR A 336 -4.07 -4.08 9.80
N ARG A 337 -2.92 -3.94 9.15
CA ARG A 337 -2.16 -5.03 8.52
C ARG A 337 -0.76 -5.07 9.08
N PHE A 338 -0.23 -6.27 9.27
CA PHE A 338 1.17 -6.43 9.65
C PHE A 338 2.07 -5.91 8.53
N PHE A 339 3.02 -5.05 8.87
CA PHE A 339 4.08 -4.58 8.00
C PHE A 339 5.36 -5.35 8.32
N ILE A 340 5.76 -6.22 7.40
CA ILE A 340 6.98 -7.02 7.51
C ILE A 340 7.97 -6.49 6.46
N PRO A 341 9.04 -5.77 6.88
CA PRO A 341 10.10 -5.34 5.98
C PRO A 341 10.96 -6.54 5.59
N ASN A 342 10.44 -7.34 4.66
CA ASN A 342 11.08 -8.56 4.21
C ASN A 342 12.29 -8.20 3.35
N THR A 343 13.42 -8.89 3.52
CA THR A 343 14.58 -8.74 2.63
C THR A 343 15.21 -7.34 2.48
N VAL A 344 14.84 -6.37 3.32
CA VAL A 344 15.45 -5.02 3.38
C VAL A 344 16.92 -5.14 3.73
N LYS A 345 17.78 -4.39 3.02
CA LYS A 345 19.22 -4.56 3.08
C LYS A 345 19.82 -4.14 4.43
N ASP A 346 19.37 -3.00 4.95
CA ASP A 346 19.91 -2.35 6.15
C ASP A 346 18.90 -1.34 6.72
N SER A 347 19.20 -0.81 7.91
CA SER A 347 18.33 0.13 8.63
C SER A 347 18.10 1.44 7.84
N GLN A 348 19.06 1.89 7.03
CA GLN A 348 18.90 3.10 6.21
C GLN A 348 17.87 2.88 5.11
N LYS A 349 17.88 1.72 4.47
CA LYS A 349 16.86 1.32 3.48
C LYS A 349 15.49 1.16 4.11
N LEU A 350 15.42 0.67 5.36
CA LEU A 350 14.17 0.61 6.11
C LEU A 350 13.59 2.00 6.38
N GLU A 351 14.43 2.97 6.76
CA GLU A 351 14.00 4.36 6.98
C GLU A 351 13.40 4.98 5.72
N ILE A 352 14.06 4.82 4.57
CA ILE A 352 13.56 5.30 3.27
C ILE A 352 12.21 4.64 2.93
N LEU A 353 12.07 3.33 3.17
CA LEU A 353 10.81 2.62 2.95
C LEU A 353 9.69 3.17 3.84
N ILE A 354 9.97 3.44 5.11
CA ILE A 354 8.99 3.98 6.07
C ILE A 354 8.57 5.40 5.69
N ASP A 355 9.50 6.28 5.36
CA ASP A 355 9.21 7.62 4.82
C ASP A 355 8.34 7.54 3.56
N THR A 356 8.67 6.61 2.65
CA THR A 356 7.87 6.39 1.43
C THR A 356 6.45 5.92 1.75
N LEU A 357 6.26 5.11 2.80
CA LEU A 357 4.94 4.68 3.27
C LEU A 357 4.17 5.83 3.96
N TYR A 358 4.83 6.71 4.71
CA TYR A 358 4.20 7.92 5.23
C TYR A 358 3.71 8.83 4.10
N ARG A 359 4.51 8.99 3.04
CA ARG A 359 4.12 9.77 1.85
C ARG A 359 2.96 9.14 1.08
N THR A 360 2.77 7.82 1.19
CA THR A 360 1.54 7.16 0.73
C THR A 360 0.42 7.21 1.74
N GLY A 361 0.44 8.13 2.72
CA GLY A 361 -0.60 8.29 3.72
C GLY A 361 -0.79 7.08 4.63
N CYS A 362 0.19 6.19 4.72
CA CYS A 362 0.21 5.15 5.73
C CYS A 362 0.52 5.76 7.10
N CYS A 363 -0.08 5.19 8.12
CA CYS A 363 0.22 5.47 9.51
C CYS A 363 0.63 4.16 10.17
N PHE A 364 1.60 4.24 11.07
CA PHE A 364 2.07 3.09 11.82
C PHE A 364 1.39 3.09 13.19
N GLU A 365 0.77 1.96 13.52
CA GLU A 365 0.12 1.78 14.81
C GLU A 365 1.19 1.73 15.91
N SER A 366 1.19 2.73 16.79
CA SER A 366 1.94 2.72 18.03
C SER A 366 1.04 2.25 19.17
N GLU A 367 1.60 1.60 20.19
CA GLU A 367 0.84 1.15 21.37
C GLU A 367 0.11 2.32 22.08
N ALA A 368 0.52 3.57 21.87
CA ALA A 368 -0.15 4.76 22.41
C ALA A 368 -1.58 4.95 21.90
N LEU A 369 -1.89 4.50 20.66
CA LEU A 369 -3.23 4.60 20.08
C LEU A 369 -4.22 3.56 20.63
N GLN A 370 -3.76 2.54 21.35
CA GLN A 370 -4.65 1.54 21.96
C GLN A 370 -5.32 2.04 23.26
N ASN A 371 -4.86 3.17 23.80
CA ASN A 371 -5.39 3.75 25.04
C ASN A 371 -6.33 4.96 24.81
N GLU A 372 -6.62 5.32 23.56
CA GLU A 372 -7.50 6.46 23.21
C GLU A 372 -8.81 6.05 22.49
N GLU A 373 -9.19 4.77 22.48
CA GLU A 373 -10.56 4.34 22.10
C GLU A 373 -11.42 3.93 23.30
#